data_AF-A0ABD2UXN3-F1
#
_entry.id   AF-A0ABD2UXN3-F1
#
_cell.length_a   1.000
_cell.length_b   1.000
_cell.length_c   1.000
_cell.angle_alpha   90.00
_cell.angle_beta   90.00
_cell.angle_gamma   90.00
#
_symmetry.space_group_name_H-M   'P 1'
#
loop_
_entity.id
_entity.type
_entity.pdbx_description
1 polymer ?
#
loop_
_entity_poly.entity_id
_entity_poly.type
_entity_poly.pdbx_seq_one_letter_code
_entity_poly.pdbx_strand_id
1 'polypeptide(L)'
;MIEYWELPTVIAMCSLNSENRKKQKWRHRMGPINFGRVRMALRATKENNEEPSKVEMFIATRTKNGKQVDPETEVVIAELQNRQHLGETTDDSFKAVFGNEHPGQVRCYGRSVTRTSLKKDEEIIKIKQKHADEINSFKEEVKELKEEVVELT
;
A
#
# COMPACT_ATOMS: atom_id res chain seq x y z
N MET A 1 30.27 24.39 -15.42
CA MET A 1 29.31 23.63 -14.59
C MET A 1 28.30 24.53 -13.87
N ILE A 2 28.64 25.79 -13.55
CA ILE A 2 27.71 26.76 -12.93
C ILE A 2 26.70 27.33 -13.95
N GLU A 3 27.13 27.59 -15.18
CA GLU A 3 26.30 28.18 -16.26
C GLU A 3 24.97 27.44 -16.54
N TYR A 4 24.91 26.12 -16.36
CA TYR A 4 23.69 25.34 -16.55
C TYR A 4 22.57 25.76 -15.59
N TRP A 5 22.91 26.06 -14.34
CA TRP A 5 21.93 26.44 -13.31
C TRP A 5 21.45 27.88 -13.45
N GLU A 6 22.19 28.70 -14.21
CA GLU A 6 21.83 30.09 -14.54
C GLU A 6 20.88 30.18 -15.74
N LEU A 7 20.67 29.07 -16.47
CA LEU A 7 19.74 29.04 -17.60
C LEU A 7 18.32 29.39 -17.12
N PRO A 8 17.62 30.35 -17.77
CA PRO A 8 16.27 30.77 -17.36
C PRO A 8 15.27 29.61 -17.26
N THR A 9 15.40 28.62 -18.15
CA THR A 9 14.58 27.41 -18.14
C THR A 9 14.79 26.59 -16.87
N VAL A 10 16.04 26.43 -16.42
CA VAL A 10 16.40 25.68 -15.20
C VAL A 10 15.90 26.42 -13.97
N ILE A 11 16.06 27.75 -13.92
CA ILE A 11 15.54 28.58 -12.83
C ILE A 11 14.01 28.47 -12.74
N ALA A 12 13.30 28.58 -13.87
CA ALA A 12 11.85 28.45 -13.92
C ALA A 12 11.38 27.07 -13.44
N MET A 13 12.03 25.99 -13.89
CA MET A 13 11.74 24.62 -13.42
C MET A 13 11.99 24.47 -11.91
N CYS A 14 13.08 25.03 -11.39
CA CYS A 14 13.40 25.01 -9.96
C CYS A 14 12.34 25.74 -9.12
N SER A 15 11.89 26.91 -9.58
CA SER A 15 10.83 27.67 -8.93
C SER A 15 9.52 26.88 -8.88
N LEU A 16 9.08 26.34 -10.02
CA LEU A 16 7.87 25.53 -10.11
C LEU A 16 7.94 24.29 -9.21
N ASN A 17 9.09 23.61 -9.17
CA ASN A 17 9.30 22.45 -8.29
C ASN A 17 9.23 22.84 -6.80
N SER A 18 9.72 24.04 -6.44
CA SER A 18 9.62 24.56 -5.08
C SER A 18 8.17 24.81 -4.67
N GLU A 19 7.38 25.45 -5.53
CA GLU A 19 5.94 25.66 -5.31
C GLU A 19 5.19 24.34 -5.19
N ASN A 20 5.47 23.37 -6.06
CA ASN A 20 4.87 22.04 -6.00
C ASN A 20 5.22 21.31 -4.70
N ARG A 21 6.45 21.46 -4.20
CA ARG A 21 6.84 20.89 -2.89
C ARG A 21 6.06 21.52 -1.74
N LYS A 22 5.76 22.81 -1.78
CA LYS A 22 4.93 23.51 -0.77
C LYS A 22 3.49 23.00 -0.76
N LYS A 23 2.96 22.62 -1.93
CA LYS A 23 1.60 22.06 -2.08
C LYS A 23 1.47 20.60 -1.61
N GLN A 24 2.58 19.87 -1.44
CA GLN A 24 2.54 18.48 -0.98
C GLN A 24 2.18 18.41 0.51
N LYS A 25 0.91 18.08 0.78
CA LYS A 25 0.39 17.78 2.11
C LYS A 25 0.65 16.32 2.51
N TRP A 26 0.58 16.04 3.81
CA TRP A 26 0.55 14.66 4.37
C TRP A 26 1.80 13.79 4.11
N ARG A 27 2.98 14.42 4.08
CA ARG A 27 4.27 13.72 3.90
C ARG A 27 4.51 12.69 5.00
N HIS A 28 5.10 11.55 4.63
CA HIS A 28 5.54 10.56 5.61
C HIS A 28 6.65 11.13 6.50
N ARG A 29 6.73 10.67 7.76
CA ARG A 29 7.72 11.15 8.76
C ARG A 29 8.75 10.11 9.19
N MET A 30 8.73 8.94 8.55
CA MET A 30 9.58 7.79 8.89
C MET A 30 11.07 7.93 8.49
N GLY A 31 11.46 9.04 7.85
CA GLY A 31 12.85 9.26 7.44
C GLY A 31 13.34 8.13 6.50
N PRO A 32 14.46 7.46 6.80
CA PRO A 32 15.00 6.36 5.98
C PRO A 32 14.14 5.08 5.96
N ILE A 33 13.19 4.93 6.89
CA ILE A 33 12.34 3.74 6.95
C ILE A 33 11.28 3.84 5.86
N ASN A 34 11.31 2.88 4.93
CA ASN A 34 10.36 2.79 3.81
C ASN A 34 9.03 2.15 4.21
N PHE A 35 8.02 2.28 3.34
CA PHE A 35 6.68 1.68 3.54
C PHE A 35 6.73 0.15 3.69
N GLY A 36 7.65 -0.55 3.00
CA GLY A 36 7.78 -2.00 3.10
C GLY A 36 8.12 -2.48 4.51
N ARG A 37 9.06 -1.79 5.19
CA ARG A 37 9.42 -2.11 6.58
C ARG A 37 8.26 -1.85 7.54
N VAL A 38 7.53 -0.74 7.35
CA VAL A 38 6.35 -0.42 8.18
C VAL A 38 5.26 -1.46 7.99
N ARG A 39 5.02 -1.88 6.74
CA ARG A 39 4.05 -2.94 6.42
C ARG A 39 4.41 -4.25 7.11
N MET A 40 5.67 -4.67 7.04
CA MET A 40 6.13 -5.89 7.72
C MET A 40 5.94 -5.81 9.24
N ALA A 41 6.25 -4.66 9.85
CA ALA A 41 6.04 -4.46 11.29
C ALA A 41 4.56 -4.54 11.68
N LEU A 42 3.67 -3.91 10.89
CA LEU A 42 2.23 -3.98 11.13
C LEU A 42 1.67 -5.39 10.94
N ARG A 43 2.12 -6.13 9.92
CA ARG A 43 1.72 -7.54 9.72
C ARG A 43 2.09 -8.40 10.93
N ALA A 44 3.30 -8.22 11.47
CA ALA A 44 3.78 -8.97 12.63
C ALA A 44 2.95 -8.72 13.91
N THR A 45 2.22 -7.61 13.99
CA THR A 45 1.31 -7.32 15.11
C THR A 45 -0.09 -7.91 14.94
N LYS A 46 -0.47 -8.33 13.72
CA LYS A 46 -1.77 -8.94 13.44
C LYS A 46 -1.65 -10.46 13.53
N GLU A 47 -2.61 -11.11 14.19
CA GLU A 47 -2.61 -12.56 14.41
C GLU A 47 -2.52 -13.36 13.08
N ASN A 48 -3.20 -12.87 12.03
CA ASN A 48 -3.26 -13.54 10.72
C ASN A 48 -2.20 -13.08 9.72
N ASN A 49 -1.24 -12.22 10.10
CA ASN A 49 -0.31 -11.56 9.17
C ASN A 49 -0.99 -10.83 8.00
N GLU A 50 -2.24 -10.42 8.21
CA GLU A 50 -3.07 -9.76 7.19
C GLU A 50 -2.44 -8.45 6.69
N GLU A 51 -2.73 -8.13 5.43
CA GLU A 51 -2.23 -6.90 4.83
C GLU A 51 -2.77 -5.67 5.59
N PRO A 52 -1.90 -4.73 5.99
CA PRO A 52 -2.33 -3.49 6.61
C PRO A 52 -3.13 -2.64 5.61
N SER A 53 -4.23 -2.09 6.09
CA SER A 53 -5.07 -1.16 5.34
C SER A 53 -4.34 0.15 5.03
N LYS A 54 -4.84 0.90 4.04
CA LYS A 54 -4.32 2.24 3.70
C LYS A 54 -4.36 3.19 4.89
N VAL A 55 -5.38 3.09 5.74
CA VAL A 55 -5.56 3.90 6.95
C VAL A 55 -4.48 3.57 7.98
N GLU A 56 -4.26 2.28 8.27
CA GLU A 56 -3.19 1.84 9.19
C GLU A 56 -1.81 2.28 8.68
N MET A 57 -1.55 2.08 7.39
CA MET A 57 -0.30 2.54 6.75
C MET A 57 -0.16 4.06 6.82
N PHE A 58 -1.26 4.83 6.70
CA PHE A 58 -1.24 6.28 6.84
C PHE A 58 -0.87 6.69 8.26
N ILE A 59 -1.60 6.20 9.25
CA ILE A 59 -1.35 6.51 10.67
C ILE A 59 0.09 6.15 11.03
N ALA A 60 0.49 4.89 10.84
CA ALA A 60 1.80 4.38 11.25
C ALA A 60 2.99 5.14 10.65
N THR A 61 2.86 5.65 9.42
CA THR A 61 3.96 6.37 8.76
C THR A 61 4.02 7.86 9.08
N ARG A 62 2.98 8.41 9.73
CA ARG A 62 2.91 9.82 10.14
C ARG A 62 2.96 10.02 11.65
N THR A 63 2.66 8.98 12.43
CA THR A 63 2.87 8.90 13.88
C THR A 63 4.24 8.33 14.18
N LYS A 64 5.24 9.21 14.33
CA LYS A 64 6.59 8.78 14.75
C LYS A 64 6.65 8.75 16.28
N ASN A 65 7.12 7.64 16.85
CA ASN A 65 7.37 7.53 18.29
C ASN A 65 8.28 8.69 18.76
N GLY A 66 7.79 9.50 19.70
CA GLY A 66 8.53 10.60 20.32
C GLY A 66 8.51 11.95 19.59
N LYS A 67 7.69 12.13 18.54
CA LYS A 67 7.45 13.46 17.94
C LYS A 67 5.96 13.76 17.84
N GLN A 68 5.60 15.01 18.14
CA GLN A 68 4.23 15.48 17.95
C GLN A 68 3.86 15.41 16.46
N VAL A 69 2.64 14.94 16.20
CA VAL A 69 2.06 14.93 14.86
C VAL A 69 1.71 16.37 14.48
N ASP A 70 1.81 16.71 13.20
CA ASP A 70 1.37 18.01 12.71
C ASP A 70 -0.15 18.16 12.93
N PRO A 71 -0.64 19.32 13.41
CA PRO A 71 -2.05 19.50 13.78
C PRO A 71 -3.02 19.21 12.63
N GLU A 72 -2.70 19.64 11.39
CA GLU A 72 -3.56 19.31 10.25
C GLU A 72 -3.64 17.78 10.06
N THR A 73 -2.53 17.07 10.28
CA THR A 73 -2.47 15.62 10.09
C THR A 73 -3.21 14.88 11.19
N GLU A 74 -3.19 15.41 12.41
CA GLU A 74 -3.90 14.86 13.55
C GLU A 74 -5.42 14.92 13.36
N VAL A 75 -5.94 16.05 12.86
CA VAL A 75 -7.37 16.19 12.49
C VAL A 75 -7.77 15.13 11.46
N VAL A 76 -6.94 14.93 10.44
CA VAL A 76 -7.19 13.92 9.40
C VAL A 76 -7.16 12.50 9.94
N ILE A 77 -6.23 12.19 10.86
CA ILE A 77 -6.18 10.87 11.51
C ILE A 77 -7.46 10.63 12.33
N ALA A 78 -7.90 11.63 13.09
CA ALA A 78 -9.14 11.54 13.87
C ALA A 78 -10.36 11.35 12.94
N GLU A 79 -10.43 12.05 11.81
CA GLU A 79 -11.51 11.87 10.83
C GLU A 79 -11.53 10.44 10.26
N LEU A 80 -10.37 9.90 9.88
CA LEU A 80 -10.25 8.52 9.39
C LEU A 80 -10.71 7.50 10.44
N GLN A 81 -10.31 7.66 11.69
CA GLN A 81 -10.72 6.78 12.79
C GLN A 81 -12.23 6.87 13.05
N ASN A 82 -12.80 8.08 13.06
CA ASN A 82 -14.24 8.26 13.23
C ASN A 82 -15.05 7.57 12.13
N ARG A 83 -14.62 7.69 10.86
CA ARG A 83 -15.26 6.99 9.73
C ARG A 83 -15.20 5.47 9.85
N GLN A 84 -14.07 4.93 10.31
CA GLN A 84 -13.95 3.50 10.59
C GLN A 84 -14.88 3.05 11.72
N HIS A 85 -15.04 3.86 12.78
CA HIS A 85 -16.01 3.60 13.84
C HIS A 85 -17.47 3.65 13.37
N LEU A 86 -17.78 4.44 12.34
CA LEU A 86 -19.09 4.47 11.69
C LEU A 86 -19.33 3.26 10.76
N GLY A 87 -18.36 2.36 10.62
CA GLY A 87 -18.48 1.16 9.79
C GLY A 87 -18.17 1.38 8.31
N GLU A 88 -17.61 2.54 7.92
CA GLU A 88 -17.11 2.73 6.56
C GLU A 88 -15.95 1.77 6.26
N THR A 89 -15.86 1.27 5.03
CA THR A 89 -14.71 0.48 4.61
C THR A 89 -13.43 1.34 4.65
N THR A 90 -12.27 0.70 4.81
CA THR A 90 -10.99 1.43 4.83
C THR A 90 -10.71 2.19 3.54
N ASP A 91 -11.22 1.73 2.40
CA ASP A 91 -11.01 2.39 1.11
C ASP A 91 -11.97 3.56 0.91
N ASP A 92 -13.23 3.41 1.32
CA ASP A 92 -14.23 4.47 1.23
C ASP A 92 -13.89 5.63 2.17
N SER A 93 -13.52 5.33 3.41
CA SER A 93 -13.07 6.33 4.39
C SER A 93 -11.85 7.10 3.88
N PHE A 94 -10.85 6.41 3.31
CA PHE A 94 -9.68 7.05 2.73
C PHE A 94 -10.03 7.92 1.51
N LYS A 95 -10.90 7.43 0.63
CA LYS A 95 -11.37 8.18 -0.55
C LYS A 95 -12.21 9.40 -0.15
N ALA A 96 -12.99 9.32 0.91
CA ALA A 96 -13.78 10.44 1.40
C ALA A 96 -12.89 11.57 1.94
N VAL A 97 -11.82 11.23 2.64
CA VAL A 97 -10.87 12.20 3.23
C VAL A 97 -9.92 12.80 2.18
N PHE A 98 -9.35 11.99 1.28
CA PHE A 98 -8.31 12.43 0.35
C PHE A 98 -8.76 12.57 -1.11
N GLY A 99 -10.01 12.26 -1.40
CA GLY A 99 -10.54 12.18 -2.75
C GLY A 99 -9.98 10.98 -3.54
N ASN A 100 -10.27 10.98 -4.83
CA ASN A 100 -9.77 9.96 -5.75
C ASN A 100 -8.23 10.03 -5.89
N GLU A 101 -7.60 8.87 -5.97
CA GLU A 101 -6.17 8.75 -6.28
C GLU A 101 -5.89 9.16 -7.73
N HIS A 102 -4.71 9.74 -7.97
CA HIS A 102 -4.27 10.13 -9.30
C HIS A 102 -3.88 8.90 -10.16
N PRO A 103 -4.06 8.93 -11.49
CA PRO A 103 -3.83 7.78 -12.37
C PRO A 103 -2.43 7.12 -12.35
N GLY A 104 -1.41 7.74 -11.76
CA GLY A 104 -0.04 7.23 -11.71
C GLY A 104 0.53 7.03 -10.30
N GLN A 105 -0.25 7.24 -9.24
CA GLN A 105 0.25 7.18 -7.87
C GLN A 105 -0.84 6.62 -6.96
N VAL A 106 -0.46 5.68 -6.09
CA VAL A 106 -1.32 5.24 -4.98
C VAL A 106 -0.66 5.65 -3.66
N ARG A 107 -1.31 6.54 -2.90
CA ARG A 107 -0.84 6.94 -1.57
C ARG A 107 -0.69 5.71 -0.65
N CYS A 108 0.28 5.78 0.26
CA CYS A 108 0.56 4.76 1.27
C CYS A 108 1.13 3.40 0.80
N TYR A 109 1.36 3.20 -0.50
CA TYR A 109 2.01 1.98 -1.02
C TYR A 109 3.53 2.14 -1.27
N GLY A 110 4.04 3.35 -1.16
CA GLY A 110 5.44 3.68 -1.46
C GLY A 110 5.64 4.22 -2.87
N ARG A 111 6.90 4.23 -3.31
CA ARG A 111 7.28 4.72 -4.64
C ARG A 111 6.97 3.66 -5.70
N SER A 112 6.59 4.10 -6.90
CA SER A 112 6.38 3.27 -8.09
C SER A 112 5.16 2.35 -8.10
N VAL A 113 4.37 2.29 -7.03
CA VAL A 113 3.14 1.49 -7.03
C VAL A 113 2.01 2.29 -7.68
N THR A 114 1.39 1.68 -8.68
CA THR A 114 0.26 2.24 -9.42
C THR A 114 -0.99 1.40 -9.22
N ARG A 115 -2.15 1.96 -9.54
CA ARG A 115 -3.40 1.20 -9.50
C ARG A 115 -3.38 0.01 -10.47
N THR A 116 -2.68 0.14 -11.61
CA THR A 116 -2.54 -0.95 -12.58
C THR A 116 -1.63 -2.05 -12.10
N SER A 117 -0.55 -1.75 -11.35
CA SER A 117 0.30 -2.78 -10.77
C SER A 117 -0.46 -3.60 -9.72
N LEU A 118 -1.23 -2.94 -8.84
CA LEU A 118 -2.04 -3.63 -7.83
C LEU A 118 -3.07 -4.59 -8.45
N LYS A 119 -3.76 -4.17 -9.51
CA LYS A 119 -4.70 -5.04 -10.24
C LYS A 119 -4.01 -6.28 -10.81
N LYS A 120 -2.82 -6.12 -11.39
CA LYS A 120 -2.03 -7.25 -11.90
C LYS A 120 -1.63 -8.20 -10.79
N ASP A 121 -1.23 -7.68 -9.63
CA ASP A 121 -0.88 -8.50 -8.47
C ASP A 121 -2.09 -9.31 -7.97
N GLU A 122 -3.29 -8.69 -7.90
CA GLU A 122 -4.54 -9.38 -7.57
C GLU A 122 -4.89 -10.49 -8.56
N GLU A 123 -4.73 -10.24 -9.87
CA GLU A 123 -4.92 -11.25 -10.91
C GLU A 123 -3.94 -12.41 -10.77
N ILE A 124 -2.66 -12.12 -10.51
CA ILE A 124 -1.62 -13.13 -10.27
C ILE A 124 -1.97 -14.00 -9.05
N ILE A 125 -2.44 -13.39 -7.96
CA ILE A 125 -2.85 -14.12 -6.75
C ILE A 125 -4.01 -15.07 -7.07
N LYS A 126 -5.04 -14.61 -7.80
CA LYS A 126 -6.17 -15.45 -8.21
C LYS A 126 -5.74 -16.63 -9.09
N ILE A 127 -4.84 -16.39 -10.05
CA ILE A 127 -4.29 -17.44 -10.91
C ILE A 127 -3.51 -18.47 -10.08
N LYS A 128 -2.67 -18.01 -9.14
CA LYS A 128 -1.91 -18.90 -8.24
C LYS A 128 -2.82 -19.76 -7.37
N GLN A 129 -3.89 -19.17 -6.83
CA GLN A 129 -4.86 -19.92 -6.02
C GLN A 129 -5.54 -21.01 -6.85
N LYS A 130 -6.08 -20.64 -8.01
CA LYS A 130 -6.72 -21.60 -8.92
C LYS A 130 -5.78 -22.76 -9.30
N HIS A 131 -4.53 -22.44 -9.62
CA HIS A 131 -3.52 -23.45 -9.94
C HIS A 131 -3.19 -24.35 -8.73
N ALA A 132 -3.16 -23.80 -7.51
CA ALA A 132 -2.96 -24.60 -6.30
C ALA A 132 -4.13 -25.56 -6.05
N ASP A 133 -5.37 -25.09 -6.26
CA ASP A 133 -6.58 -25.91 -6.12
C ASP A 133 -6.61 -27.03 -7.16
N GLU A 134 -6.29 -26.73 -8.43
CA GLU A 134 -6.17 -27.74 -9.51
C GLU A 134 -5.11 -28.80 -9.18
N ILE A 135 -3.92 -28.40 -8.70
CA ILE A 135 -2.87 -29.35 -8.29
C ILE A 135 -3.33 -30.24 -7.15
N ASN A 136 -4.08 -29.70 -6.18
CA ASN A 136 -4.57 -30.49 -5.06
C ASN A 136 -5.61 -31.52 -5.52
N SER A 137 -6.55 -31.14 -6.39
CA SER A 137 -7.51 -32.05 -7.03
C SER A 137 -6.80 -33.19 -7.76
N PHE A 138 -5.80 -32.88 -8.61
CA PHE A 138 -5.04 -33.91 -9.32
C PHE A 138 -4.24 -34.83 -8.37
N LYS A 139 -3.73 -34.31 -7.26
CA LYS A 139 -3.02 -35.13 -6.27
C LYS A 139 -3.95 -36.12 -5.59
N GLU A 140 -5.19 -35.72 -5.30
CA GLU A 140 -6.22 -36.60 -4.73
C GLU A 140 -6.58 -37.71 -5.71
N GLU A 141 -6.88 -37.38 -6.97
CA GLU A 141 -7.17 -38.37 -8.03
C GLU A 141 -6.01 -39.37 -8.22
N VAL A 142 -4.76 -38.90 -8.26
CA VAL A 142 -3.58 -39.78 -8.38
C VAL A 142 -3.41 -40.67 -7.14
N LYS A 143 -3.82 -40.21 -5.96
CA LYS A 143 -3.76 -41.01 -4.73
C LYS A 143 -4.81 -42.13 -4.78
N GLU A 144 -6.04 -41.82 -5.19
CA GLU A 144 -7.12 -42.80 -5.37
C GLU A 144 -6.73 -43.88 -6.38
N LEU A 145 -6.24 -43.47 -7.56
CA LEU A 145 -5.80 -44.42 -8.60
C LEU A 145 -4.65 -45.32 -8.12
N LYS A 146 -3.74 -44.82 -7.28
CA LYS A 146 -2.67 -45.63 -6.71
C LYS A 146 -3.20 -46.66 -5.71
N GLU A 147 -4.18 -46.29 -4.90
CA GLU A 147 -4.82 -47.20 -3.94
C GLU A 147 -5.56 -48.32 -4.69
N GLU A 148 -6.30 -47.99 -5.75
CA GLU A 148 -6.97 -48.99 -6.61
C GLU A 148 -5.99 -49.97 -7.28
N VAL A 149 -4.85 -49.49 -7.79
CA VAL A 149 -3.85 -50.36 -8.41
C VAL A 149 -3.22 -51.31 -7.38
N VAL A 150 -3.01 -50.85 -6.14
CA VAL A 150 -2.47 -51.70 -5.06
C VAL A 150 -3.47 -52.77 -4.63
N GLU A 151 -4.78 -52.50 -4.59
CA GLU A 151 -5.78 -53.52 -4.26
C GLU A 151 -5.95 -54.60 -5.35
N LEU A 152 -5.56 -54.30 -6.60
CA LEU A 152 -5.61 -55.24 -7.71
C LEU A 152 -4.35 -56.13 -7.85
N THR A 153 -3.33 -55.95 -7.00
CA THR A 153 -2.05 -56.67 -7.05
C THR A 153 -1.88 -57.61 -5.86
#